data_AF-A0A7C1IGN1-F1
#
_entry.id   AF-A0A7C1IGN1-F1
#
_cell.length_a   1.000
_cell.length_b   1.000
_cell.length_c   1.000
_cell.angle_alpha   90.00
_cell.angle_beta   90.00
_cell.angle_gamma   90.00
#
_symmetry.space_group_name_H-M   'P 1'
#
loop_
_entity.id
_entity.type
_entity.pdbx_description
1 polymer ?
#
loop_
_entity_poly.entity_id
_entity_poly.type
_entity_poly.pdbx_seq_one_letter_code
_entity_poly.pdbx_strand_id
1 'polypeptide(L)'
;MIRRIIRYTAHLFHIRHRRGRGIHSPYLFEFVHEILFNARGTGTPEGILRIHRELGRDWTLIPQERWLYRAARAPLPAGSESAAGERSVRSFVRRSSVPPRYGALLYRIARWFRPDMLLELGTGLGVSTLYLASGAPGVPLHSVEGHTERAAFAASLLCRCGLEQVSIHWGEMDEKLDGILMQMPGRFLAFIDGNHRYEPTVRYVRKLLSVAGEEAVIVMDDICWSPEMEKAWREVTMWPEVRASVDLFRFGILFLRKDLQKMHFKINF
;
A
#
# COMPACT_ATOMS: atom_id res chain seq x y z
N MET A 1 15.54 14.75 -2.59
CA MET A 1 14.50 15.55 -3.29
C MET A 1 14.79 15.68 -4.79
N ILE A 2 15.96 16.16 -5.21
CA ILE A 2 16.34 16.34 -6.64
C ILE A 2 16.19 15.05 -7.48
N ARG A 3 16.67 13.91 -6.98
CA ARG A 3 16.52 12.62 -7.69
C ARG A 3 15.05 12.27 -7.97
N ARG A 4 14.14 12.45 -7.01
CA ARG A 4 12.71 12.18 -7.21
C ARG A 4 12.10 13.10 -8.27
N ILE A 5 12.53 14.36 -8.32
CA ILE A 5 12.11 15.30 -9.37
C ILE A 5 12.58 14.82 -10.74
N ILE A 6 13.86 14.44 -10.88
CA ILE A 6 14.43 13.90 -12.12
C ILE A 6 13.72 12.60 -12.54
N ARG A 7 13.42 11.71 -11.59
CA ARG A 7 12.69 10.47 -11.89
C ARG A 7 11.24 10.74 -12.26
N TYR A 8 10.59 11.71 -11.62
CA TYR A 8 9.24 12.11 -11.96
C TYR A 8 9.19 12.71 -13.37
N THR A 9 10.12 13.61 -13.71
CA THR A 9 10.20 14.16 -15.07
C THR A 9 10.48 13.06 -16.09
N ALA A 10 11.40 12.13 -15.80
CA ALA A 10 11.63 10.96 -16.64
C ALA A 10 10.36 10.10 -16.79
N HIS A 11 9.60 9.88 -15.72
CA HIS A 11 8.31 9.17 -15.77
C HIS A 11 7.35 9.85 -16.74
N LEU A 12 7.28 11.19 -16.71
CA LEU A 12 6.42 11.96 -17.62
C LEU A 12 6.74 11.71 -19.11
N PHE A 13 8.02 11.52 -19.47
CA PHE A 13 8.42 11.21 -20.85
C PHE A 13 8.07 9.77 -21.28
N HIS A 14 7.87 8.86 -20.33
CA HIS A 14 7.54 7.45 -20.62
C HIS A 14 6.06 7.13 -20.42
N ILE A 15 5.21 8.13 -20.15
CA ILE A 15 3.76 7.92 -20.04
C ILE A 15 3.22 7.40 -21.36
N ARG A 16 2.55 6.26 -21.31
CA ARG A 16 1.74 5.73 -22.40
C ARG A 16 0.31 5.54 -21.87
N HIS A 17 -0.69 5.58 -22.74
CA HIS A 17 -2.09 5.28 -22.36
C HIS A 17 -2.79 6.30 -21.44
N ARG A 18 -2.62 7.61 -21.70
CA ARG A 18 -3.43 8.66 -21.01
C ARG A 18 -4.92 8.35 -21.15
N ARG A 19 -5.64 8.31 -20.01
CA ARG A 19 -7.08 8.01 -19.92
C ARG A 19 -7.51 6.67 -20.56
N GLY A 20 -6.62 5.66 -20.59
CA GLY A 20 -6.95 4.31 -21.08
C GLY A 20 -6.84 4.12 -22.59
N ARG A 21 -6.42 5.13 -23.37
CA ARG A 21 -6.23 4.97 -24.83
C ARG A 21 -5.20 3.89 -25.14
N GLY A 22 -5.55 2.91 -25.97
CA GLY A 22 -4.69 1.78 -26.36
C GLY A 22 -4.66 0.62 -25.35
N ILE A 23 -5.57 0.61 -24.38
CA ILE A 23 -5.83 -0.55 -23.52
C ILE A 23 -7.00 -1.32 -24.14
N HIS A 24 -6.74 -2.55 -24.60
CA HIS A 24 -7.75 -3.40 -25.25
C HIS A 24 -8.48 -4.34 -24.29
N SER A 25 -7.93 -4.57 -23.09
CA SER A 25 -8.60 -5.35 -22.04
C SER A 25 -9.71 -4.50 -21.40
N PRO A 26 -10.99 -4.92 -21.44
CA PRO A 26 -12.08 -4.21 -20.77
C PRO A 26 -11.83 -4.01 -19.28
N TYR A 27 -11.27 -5.03 -18.61
CA TYR A 27 -10.93 -5.00 -17.18
C TYR A 27 -9.92 -3.90 -16.85
N LEU A 28 -8.81 -3.82 -17.62
CA LEU A 28 -7.79 -2.79 -17.41
C LEU A 28 -8.26 -1.40 -17.86
N PHE A 29 -9.09 -1.33 -18.90
CA PHE A 29 -9.68 -0.08 -19.35
C PHE A 29 -10.60 0.49 -18.27
N GLU A 30 -11.50 -0.32 -17.70
CA GLU A 30 -12.37 0.07 -16.59
C GLU A 30 -11.54 0.52 -15.38
N PHE A 31 -10.51 -0.25 -15.00
CA PHE A 31 -9.62 0.13 -13.92
C PHE A 31 -8.97 1.51 -14.15
N VAL A 32 -8.35 1.71 -15.33
CA VAL A 32 -7.66 2.97 -15.62
C VAL A 32 -8.66 4.12 -15.74
N HIS A 33 -9.78 3.93 -16.43
CA HIS A 33 -10.73 5.00 -16.68
C HIS A 33 -11.53 5.35 -15.42
N GLU A 34 -12.21 4.38 -14.81
CA GLU A 34 -13.12 4.60 -13.67
C GLU A 34 -12.40 4.70 -12.34
N ILE A 35 -11.35 3.90 -12.10
CA ILE A 35 -10.70 3.85 -10.78
C ILE A 35 -9.57 4.87 -10.66
N LEU A 36 -8.78 5.09 -11.71
CA LEU A 36 -7.71 6.10 -11.66
C LEU A 36 -8.19 7.52 -11.97
N PHE A 37 -9.00 7.73 -13.01
CA PHE A 37 -9.33 9.07 -13.51
C PHE A 37 -10.74 9.55 -13.20
N ASN A 38 -11.73 8.67 -13.27
CA ASN A 38 -13.15 9.02 -13.23
C ASN A 38 -13.77 8.48 -11.94
N ALA A 39 -13.43 9.09 -10.79
CA ALA A 39 -13.94 8.72 -9.46
C ALA A 39 -15.46 8.97 -9.26
N ARG A 40 -16.26 9.03 -10.32
CA ARG A 40 -17.71 9.22 -10.27
C ARG A 40 -18.34 8.00 -9.58
N GLY A 41 -19.14 8.25 -8.54
CA GLY A 41 -19.85 7.20 -7.79
C GLY A 41 -18.97 6.31 -6.89
N THR A 42 -17.64 6.43 -6.97
CA THR A 42 -16.66 5.73 -6.10
C THR A 42 -15.86 6.70 -5.24
N GLY A 43 -16.32 7.94 -5.09
CA GLY A 43 -15.70 8.94 -4.23
C GLY A 43 -15.50 8.40 -2.81
N THR A 44 -14.34 8.70 -2.23
CA THR A 44 -14.08 8.34 -0.84
C THR A 44 -15.01 9.13 0.08
N PRO A 45 -15.66 8.49 1.07
CA PRO A 45 -16.50 9.17 2.04
C PRO A 45 -15.79 10.37 2.68
N GLU A 46 -16.49 11.50 2.74
CA GLU A 46 -15.94 12.75 3.29
C GLU A 46 -15.49 12.60 4.75
N GLY A 47 -16.14 11.72 5.52
CA GLY A 47 -15.73 11.39 6.89
C GLY A 47 -14.29 10.87 6.98
N ILE A 48 -13.87 10.01 6.05
CA ILE A 48 -12.49 9.47 6.01
C ILE A 48 -11.50 10.57 5.64
N LEU A 49 -11.84 11.39 4.64
CA LEU A 49 -11.00 12.53 4.23
C LEU A 49 -10.86 13.56 5.36
N ARG A 50 -11.92 13.77 6.14
CA ARG A 50 -11.90 14.61 7.34
C ARG A 50 -10.98 14.05 8.41
N ILE A 51 -11.12 12.78 8.77
CA ILE A 51 -10.25 12.10 9.76
C ILE A 51 -8.78 12.21 9.37
N HIS A 52 -8.44 11.91 8.12
CA HIS A 52 -7.05 12.04 7.65
C HIS A 52 -6.54 13.49 7.76
N ARG A 53 -7.36 14.49 7.43
CA ARG A 53 -6.99 15.91 7.60
C ARG A 53 -6.80 16.30 9.07
N GLU A 54 -7.60 15.74 9.98
CA GLU A 54 -7.49 15.96 11.43
C GLU A 54 -6.18 15.37 11.96
N LEU A 55 -5.86 14.11 11.62
CA LEU A 55 -4.60 13.47 11.99
C LEU A 55 -3.38 14.26 11.45
N GLY A 56 -3.48 14.82 10.25
CA GLY A 56 -2.44 15.69 9.68
C GLY A 56 -2.25 17.04 10.42
N ARG A 57 -3.11 17.35 11.39
CA ARG A 57 -3.05 18.54 12.26
C ARG A 57 -2.85 18.19 13.74
N ASP A 58 -2.88 16.91 14.09
CA ASP A 58 -2.82 16.42 15.46
C ASP A 58 -1.39 16.50 16.02
N TRP A 59 -1.20 17.29 17.08
CA TRP A 59 0.10 17.48 17.73
C TRP A 59 0.40 16.47 18.83
N THR A 60 -0.50 15.52 19.08
CA THR A 60 -0.31 14.44 20.05
C THR A 60 1.01 13.73 19.80
N LEU A 61 1.81 13.57 20.86
CA LEU A 61 3.08 12.87 20.78
C LEU A 61 2.84 11.37 20.71
N ILE A 62 3.58 10.71 19.83
CA ILE A 62 3.59 9.25 19.74
C ILE A 62 4.65 8.79 20.74
N PRO A 63 4.29 8.00 21.77
CA PRO A 63 5.27 7.45 22.70
C PRO A 63 6.39 6.75 21.93
N GLN A 64 7.64 7.06 22.27
CA GLN A 64 8.81 6.44 21.65
C GLN A 64 9.26 5.28 22.53
N GLU A 65 8.43 4.25 22.62
CA GLU A 65 8.92 2.99 23.16
C GLU A 65 9.82 2.29 22.14
N ARG A 66 10.85 1.63 22.67
CA ARG A 66 11.96 1.05 21.92
C ARG A 66 11.41 0.13 20.83
N TRP A 67 12.02 0.16 19.65
CA TRP A 67 11.81 -0.86 18.63
C TRP A 67 12.40 -2.18 19.15
N LEU A 68 11.67 -2.87 20.02
CA LEU A 68 12.16 -3.98 20.83
C LEU A 68 12.72 -5.10 19.96
N TYR A 69 12.20 -5.28 18.75
CA TYR A 69 12.62 -6.33 17.84
C TYR A 69 14.00 -6.08 17.18
N ARG A 70 14.43 -4.82 17.02
CA ARG A 70 15.77 -4.51 16.44
C ARG A 70 16.91 -4.50 17.46
N ALA A 71 16.63 -4.50 18.76
CA ALA A 71 17.68 -4.52 19.77
C ALA A 71 18.45 -5.86 19.82
N ALA A 72 17.91 -6.94 19.25
CA ALA A 72 18.50 -8.28 19.30
C ALA A 72 19.38 -8.66 18.10
N ARG A 73 19.31 -7.97 16.96
CA ARG A 73 20.05 -8.35 15.74
C ARG A 73 20.45 -7.12 14.88
N ALA A 74 21.73 -6.78 14.94
CA ALA A 74 22.48 -5.83 14.09
C ALA A 74 22.36 -4.31 14.40
N PRO A 75 23.44 -3.51 14.18
CA PRO A 75 23.44 -2.08 14.43
C PRO A 75 22.46 -1.33 13.53
N LEU A 76 21.93 -0.22 14.05
CA LEU A 76 20.99 0.67 13.36
C LEU A 76 21.52 1.08 11.98
N PRO A 77 20.77 0.84 10.88
CA PRO A 77 21.05 1.45 9.60
C PRO A 77 21.16 2.97 9.71
N ALA A 78 22.14 3.54 9.00
CA ALA A 78 22.15 4.97 8.69
C ALA A 78 20.82 5.33 8.01
N GLY A 79 20.01 6.16 8.68
CA GLY A 79 18.65 6.56 8.23
C GLY A 79 17.50 5.79 8.87
N SER A 80 17.74 4.96 9.88
CA SER A 80 16.70 4.21 10.63
C SER A 80 16.68 4.51 12.14
N GLU A 81 17.15 5.69 12.51
CA GLU A 81 16.50 6.36 13.63
C GLU A 81 15.05 6.62 13.18
N SER A 82 14.06 6.42 14.04
CA SER A 82 12.79 7.15 13.89
C SER A 82 13.20 8.59 13.58
N ALA A 83 13.10 9.03 12.32
CA ALA A 83 13.72 10.27 11.89
C ALA A 83 13.34 11.30 12.94
N ALA A 84 14.29 11.95 13.60
CA ALA A 84 14.08 12.63 14.89
C ALA A 84 12.88 13.62 14.91
N GLY A 85 12.29 13.94 13.75
CA GLY A 85 11.05 14.69 13.56
C GLY A 85 9.73 13.92 13.41
N GLU A 86 9.61 12.59 13.58
CA GLU A 86 8.33 11.85 13.59
C GLU A 86 7.81 11.60 15.02
N ARG A 87 7.89 12.64 15.87
CA ARG A 87 7.50 12.57 17.28
C ARG A 87 6.01 12.79 17.52
N SER A 88 5.26 13.34 16.57
CA SER A 88 3.83 13.58 16.69
C SER A 88 3.03 12.92 15.58
N VAL A 89 1.74 12.71 15.82
CA VAL A 89 0.79 12.18 14.83
C VAL A 89 0.86 12.98 13.54
N ARG A 90 0.80 14.32 13.61
CA ARG A 90 0.93 15.22 12.47
C ARG A 90 2.21 14.99 11.69
N SER A 91 3.36 14.90 12.35
CA SER A 91 4.62 14.81 11.63
C SER A 91 4.79 13.45 10.96
N PHE A 92 4.31 12.38 11.60
CA PHE A 92 4.23 11.05 11.00
C PHE A 92 3.27 11.05 9.79
N VAL A 93 2.02 11.49 9.96
CA VAL A 93 1.02 11.47 8.88
C VAL A 93 1.47 12.27 7.66
N ARG A 94 2.13 13.41 7.85
CA ARG A 94 2.60 14.25 6.74
C ARG A 94 3.82 13.70 6.01
N ARG A 95 4.59 12.80 6.63
CA ARG A 95 5.87 12.31 6.08
C ARG A 95 5.80 10.86 5.62
N SER A 96 5.08 10.04 6.37
CA SER A 96 5.14 8.58 6.30
C SER A 96 3.83 7.96 5.83
N SER A 97 2.68 8.59 6.11
CA SER A 97 1.40 8.06 5.60
C SER A 97 1.19 8.35 4.12
N VAL A 98 0.37 7.49 3.49
CA VAL A 98 -0.14 7.74 2.13
C VAL A 98 -0.83 9.10 2.03
N PRO A 99 -0.55 9.93 1.01
CA PRO A 99 -1.26 11.18 0.81
C PRO A 99 -2.77 10.95 0.58
N PRO A 100 -3.65 11.92 0.87
CA PRO A 100 -5.10 11.74 0.73
C PRO A 100 -5.54 11.24 -0.64
N ARG A 101 -4.84 11.67 -1.70
CA ARG A 101 -5.08 11.23 -3.07
C ARG A 101 -4.84 9.73 -3.28
N TYR A 102 -3.79 9.19 -2.68
CA TYR A 102 -3.42 7.77 -2.77
C TYR A 102 -4.23 6.92 -1.80
N GLY A 103 -4.54 7.42 -0.60
CA GLY A 103 -5.53 6.79 0.28
C GLY A 103 -6.89 6.66 -0.41
N ALA A 104 -7.36 7.73 -1.06
CA ALA A 104 -8.60 7.69 -1.83
C ALA A 104 -8.53 6.67 -2.99
N LEU A 105 -7.35 6.47 -3.59
CA LEU A 105 -7.15 5.42 -4.58
C LEU A 105 -7.26 4.03 -3.95
N LEU A 106 -6.62 3.76 -2.80
CA LEU A 106 -6.75 2.48 -2.08
C LEU A 106 -8.22 2.14 -1.78
N TYR A 107 -8.99 3.12 -1.30
CA TYR A 107 -10.44 2.98 -1.10
C TYR A 107 -11.16 2.53 -2.37
N ARG A 108 -10.88 3.19 -3.51
CA ARG A 108 -11.52 2.86 -4.79
C ARG A 108 -11.11 1.48 -5.30
N ILE A 109 -9.84 1.12 -5.16
CA ILE A 109 -9.33 -0.20 -5.56
C ILE A 109 -10.03 -1.28 -4.73
N ALA A 110 -10.08 -1.14 -3.40
CA ALA A 110 -10.76 -2.11 -2.53
C ALA A 110 -12.25 -2.27 -2.90
N ARG A 111 -12.96 -1.14 -3.11
CA ARG A 111 -14.38 -1.13 -3.47
C ARG A 111 -14.67 -1.77 -4.83
N TRP A 112 -13.84 -1.46 -5.83
CA TRP A 112 -13.98 -1.98 -7.18
C TRP A 112 -13.61 -3.46 -7.26
N PHE A 113 -12.48 -3.83 -6.64
CA PHE A 113 -11.93 -5.17 -6.75
C PHE A 113 -12.78 -6.20 -6.00
N ARG A 114 -13.46 -5.83 -4.89
CA ARG A 114 -14.23 -6.76 -4.06
C ARG A 114 -13.41 -8.01 -3.69
N PRO A 115 -12.33 -7.83 -2.91
CA PRO A 115 -11.53 -8.96 -2.44
C PRO A 115 -12.29 -9.80 -1.42
N ASP A 116 -11.91 -11.07 -1.31
CA ASP A 116 -12.36 -11.95 -0.21
C ASP A 116 -11.57 -11.67 1.08
N MET A 117 -10.37 -11.08 0.96
CA MET A 117 -9.53 -10.64 2.08
C MET A 117 -8.62 -9.48 1.67
N LEU A 118 -8.39 -8.57 2.61
CA LEU A 118 -7.43 -7.48 2.50
C LEU A 118 -6.21 -7.77 3.36
N LEU A 119 -5.02 -7.50 2.83
CA LEU A 119 -3.78 -7.53 3.57
C LEU A 119 -3.07 -6.18 3.46
N GLU A 120 -2.53 -5.69 4.56
CA GLU A 120 -1.63 -4.55 4.58
C GLU A 120 -0.33 -4.90 5.33
N LEU A 121 0.81 -4.60 4.71
CA LEU A 121 2.12 -4.73 5.32
C LEU A 121 2.69 -3.34 5.58
N GLY A 122 2.65 -2.89 6.84
CA GLY A 122 2.98 -1.52 7.24
C GLY A 122 1.75 -0.71 7.61
N THR A 123 1.20 -0.92 8.82
CA THR A 123 0.01 -0.19 9.31
C THR A 123 0.28 1.30 9.55
N GLY A 124 1.47 1.64 10.05
CA GLY A 124 1.76 2.98 10.55
C GLY A 124 0.74 3.42 11.60
N LEU A 125 0.16 4.61 11.44
CA LEU A 125 -0.90 5.11 12.32
C LEU A 125 -2.33 4.73 11.85
N GLY A 126 -2.46 3.79 10.91
CA GLY A 126 -3.76 3.28 10.46
C GLY A 126 -4.45 4.10 9.37
N VAL A 127 -3.75 5.05 8.74
CA VAL A 127 -4.34 5.93 7.71
C VAL A 127 -4.72 5.15 6.46
N SER A 128 -3.80 4.39 5.86
CA SER A 128 -4.08 3.54 4.69
C SER A 128 -5.07 2.43 5.04
N THR A 129 -4.95 1.83 6.23
CA THR A 129 -5.87 0.84 6.77
C THR A 129 -7.31 1.35 6.81
N LEU A 130 -7.51 2.60 7.25
CA LEU A 130 -8.82 3.27 7.28
C LEU A 130 -9.44 3.35 5.87
N TYR A 131 -8.64 3.72 4.85
CA TYR A 131 -9.13 3.77 3.47
C TYR A 131 -9.47 2.38 2.92
N LEU A 132 -8.63 1.38 3.15
CA LEU A 132 -8.83 0.01 2.69
C LEU A 132 -10.09 -0.61 3.32
N ALA A 133 -10.19 -0.58 4.65
CA ALA A 133 -11.32 -1.14 5.41
C ALA A 133 -12.65 -0.48 5.01
N SER A 134 -12.64 0.83 4.82
CA SER A 134 -13.85 1.55 4.39
C SER A 134 -14.24 1.27 2.94
N GLY A 135 -13.28 0.93 2.07
CA GLY A 135 -13.52 0.59 0.67
C GLY A 135 -14.23 -0.75 0.49
N ALA A 136 -14.03 -1.67 1.43
CA ALA A 136 -14.58 -3.02 1.41
C ALA A 136 -15.13 -3.38 2.80
N PRO A 137 -16.24 -2.74 3.23
CA PRO A 137 -16.83 -2.98 4.55
C PRO A 137 -17.26 -4.45 4.69
N GLY A 138 -17.00 -5.03 5.85
CA GLY A 138 -17.29 -6.44 6.15
C GLY A 138 -16.29 -7.46 5.59
N VAL A 139 -15.34 -7.04 4.75
CA VAL A 139 -14.25 -7.91 4.28
C VAL A 139 -13.16 -8.00 5.36
N PRO A 140 -12.66 -9.21 5.70
CA PRO A 140 -11.54 -9.37 6.62
C PRO A 140 -10.32 -8.58 6.15
N LEU A 141 -9.80 -7.72 7.03
CA LEU A 141 -8.56 -6.98 6.80
C LEU A 141 -7.54 -7.32 7.86
N HIS A 142 -6.39 -7.83 7.42
CA HIS A 142 -5.22 -8.08 8.27
C HIS A 142 -4.17 -7.01 7.96
N SER A 143 -3.74 -6.26 8.98
CA SER A 143 -2.67 -5.26 8.84
C SER A 143 -1.52 -5.59 9.80
N VAL A 144 -0.27 -5.49 9.34
CA VAL A 144 0.91 -5.86 10.13
C VAL A 144 1.77 -4.65 10.46
N GLU A 145 2.11 -4.47 11.74
CA GLU A 145 2.92 -3.35 12.24
C GLU A 145 4.06 -3.82 13.14
N GLY A 146 5.26 -3.29 12.92
CA GLY A 146 6.44 -3.63 13.72
C GLY A 146 6.57 -2.85 15.03
N HIS A 147 5.85 -1.73 15.18
CA HIS A 147 5.90 -0.87 16.37
C HIS A 147 4.60 -0.95 17.18
N THR A 148 4.72 -1.37 18.45
CA THR A 148 3.58 -1.53 19.38
C THR A 148 2.75 -0.25 19.52
N GLU A 149 3.40 0.90 19.73
CA GLU A 149 2.71 2.19 19.89
C GLU A 149 1.91 2.61 18.65
N ARG A 150 2.45 2.31 17.47
CA ARG A 150 1.77 2.60 16.19
C ARG A 150 0.59 1.66 15.98
N ALA A 151 0.77 0.37 16.27
CA ALA A 151 -0.29 -0.63 16.23
C ALA A 151 -1.44 -0.26 17.18
N ALA A 152 -1.12 0.13 18.42
CA ALA A 152 -2.09 0.56 19.42
C ALA A 152 -2.82 1.84 18.99
N PHE A 153 -2.10 2.81 18.44
CA PHE A 153 -2.71 4.02 17.89
C PHE A 153 -3.68 3.69 16.74
N ALA A 154 -3.24 2.88 15.79
CA ALA A 154 -4.05 2.46 14.65
C ALA A 154 -5.31 1.70 15.11
N ALA A 155 -5.20 0.81 16.09
CA ALA A 155 -6.34 0.10 16.65
C ALA A 155 -7.37 1.05 17.30
N SER A 156 -6.88 2.02 18.08
CA SER A 156 -7.74 3.06 18.69
C SER A 156 -8.43 3.93 17.64
N LEU A 157 -7.70 4.32 16.59
CA LEU A 157 -8.25 5.07 15.46
C LEU A 157 -9.38 4.29 14.76
N LEU A 158 -9.14 3.02 14.41
CA LEU A 158 -10.12 2.20 13.71
C LEU A 158 -11.35 1.89 14.56
N CYS A 159 -11.16 1.62 15.86
CA CYS A 159 -12.26 1.45 16.81
C CYS A 159 -13.15 2.71 16.86
N ARG A 160 -12.57 3.90 16.97
CA ARG A 160 -13.33 5.17 16.92
C ARG A 160 -14.08 5.41 15.61
N CYS A 161 -13.69 4.72 14.54
CA CYS A 161 -14.34 4.79 13.23
C CYS A 161 -15.38 3.67 13.01
N GLY A 162 -15.62 2.79 14.00
CA GLY A 162 -16.50 1.63 13.85
C GLY A 162 -15.94 0.56 12.91
N LEU A 163 -14.61 0.40 12.89
CA LEU A 163 -13.88 -0.55 12.07
C LEU A 163 -13.16 -1.60 12.93
N GLU A 164 -13.80 -2.05 14.01
CA GLU A 164 -13.24 -3.02 14.97
C GLU A 164 -12.96 -4.39 14.35
N GLN A 165 -13.54 -4.70 13.19
CA GLN A 165 -13.30 -5.95 12.46
C GLN A 165 -11.90 -6.05 11.84
N VAL A 166 -11.14 -4.95 11.82
CA VAL A 166 -9.76 -4.95 11.30
C VAL A 166 -8.83 -5.62 12.32
N SER A 167 -8.09 -6.64 11.86
CA SER A 167 -7.08 -7.31 12.67
C SER A 167 -5.71 -6.66 12.50
N ILE A 168 -5.25 -5.92 13.50
CA ILE A 168 -3.88 -5.39 13.54
C ILE A 168 -2.96 -6.39 14.25
N HIS A 169 -1.97 -6.88 13.53
CA HIS A 169 -0.97 -7.84 14.00
C HIS A 169 0.32 -7.09 14.33
N TRP A 170 0.60 -6.94 15.63
CA TRP A 170 1.89 -6.43 16.06
C TRP A 170 2.95 -7.54 16.06
N GLY A 171 4.10 -7.28 15.43
CA GLY A 171 5.24 -8.20 15.45
C GLY A 171 6.15 -8.11 14.22
N GLU A 172 6.97 -9.13 14.03
CA GLU A 172 7.84 -9.23 12.86
C GLU A 172 7.00 -9.54 11.61
N MET A 173 7.33 -8.84 10.52
CA MET A 173 6.49 -8.82 9.32
C MET A 173 6.50 -10.15 8.58
N ASP A 174 7.65 -10.81 8.45
CA ASP A 174 7.73 -12.14 7.85
C ASP A 174 6.96 -13.19 8.67
N GLU A 175 7.12 -13.20 10.00
CA GLU A 175 6.42 -14.14 10.89
C GLU A 175 4.90 -13.96 10.84
N LYS A 176 4.41 -12.72 10.93
CA LYS A 176 2.96 -12.45 10.87
C LYS A 176 2.39 -12.71 9.50
N LEU A 177 3.13 -12.37 8.44
CA LEU A 177 2.72 -12.67 7.08
C LEU A 177 2.56 -14.18 6.89
N ASP A 178 3.52 -15.00 7.34
CA ASP A 178 3.46 -16.46 7.19
C ASP A 178 2.22 -17.07 7.87
N GLY A 179 1.84 -16.56 9.03
CA GLY A 179 0.59 -16.96 9.71
C GLY A 179 -0.67 -16.55 8.93
N ILE A 180 -0.71 -15.35 8.36
CA ILE A 180 -1.86 -14.86 7.59
C ILE A 180 -2.03 -15.64 6.28
N LEU A 181 -0.92 -15.99 5.61
CA LEU A 181 -0.94 -16.70 4.33
C LEU A 181 -1.62 -18.06 4.39
N MET A 182 -1.59 -18.74 5.56
CA MET A 182 -2.23 -20.05 5.75
C MET A 182 -3.75 -20.04 5.54
N GLN A 183 -4.39 -18.89 5.72
CA GLN A 183 -5.84 -18.69 5.62
C GLN A 183 -6.24 -17.73 4.50
N MET A 184 -5.27 -17.30 3.67
CA MET A 184 -5.49 -16.27 2.67
C MET A 184 -6.21 -16.85 1.44
N PRO A 185 -7.39 -16.34 1.06
CA PRO A 185 -8.11 -16.81 -0.11
C PRO A 185 -7.38 -16.42 -1.39
N GLY A 186 -7.65 -17.10 -2.50
CA GLY A 186 -6.99 -16.82 -3.78
C GLY A 186 -7.32 -15.44 -4.38
N ARG A 187 -8.45 -14.82 -4.02
CA ARG A 187 -8.85 -13.48 -4.48
C ARG A 187 -8.68 -12.45 -3.36
N PHE A 188 -7.46 -11.97 -3.20
CA PHE A 188 -7.12 -10.95 -2.20
C PHE A 188 -6.66 -9.62 -2.82
N LEU A 189 -6.72 -8.57 -2.01
CA LEU A 189 -6.04 -7.30 -2.28
C LEU A 189 -4.97 -7.08 -1.20
N ALA A 190 -3.70 -7.02 -1.61
CA ALA A 190 -2.59 -6.74 -0.70
C ALA A 190 -2.00 -5.35 -0.96
N PHE A 191 -1.71 -4.59 0.10
CA PHE A 191 -0.98 -3.32 0.06
C PHE A 191 0.35 -3.45 0.81
N ILE A 192 1.46 -3.22 0.12
CA ILE A 192 2.81 -3.33 0.67
C ILE A 192 3.39 -1.92 0.84
N ASP A 193 3.46 -1.46 2.09
CA ASP A 193 3.95 -0.14 2.53
C ASP A 193 5.02 -0.28 3.65
N GLY A 194 5.71 -1.43 3.66
CA GLY A 194 6.64 -1.81 4.71
C GLY A 194 8.07 -2.01 4.21
N ASN A 195 9.05 -1.69 5.05
CA ASN A 195 10.50 -1.96 4.90
C ASN A 195 11.22 -1.18 3.76
N HIS A 196 10.55 -0.91 2.63
CA HIS A 196 11.05 -0.17 1.43
C HIS A 196 12.49 -0.50 0.99
N ARG A 197 12.88 -1.77 1.16
CA ARG A 197 14.16 -2.34 0.73
C ARG A 197 13.89 -3.40 -0.30
N TYR A 198 14.84 -3.58 -1.22
CA TYR A 198 14.70 -4.50 -2.34
C TYR A 198 14.32 -5.91 -1.89
N GLU A 199 15.14 -6.50 -1.01
CA GLU A 199 15.03 -7.91 -0.62
C GLU A 199 13.70 -8.22 0.11
N PRO A 200 13.31 -7.50 1.18
CA PRO A 200 12.01 -7.71 1.82
C PRO A 200 10.83 -7.52 0.88
N THR A 201 10.82 -6.45 0.08
CA THR A 201 9.72 -6.17 -0.85
C THR A 201 9.53 -7.31 -1.86
N VAL A 202 10.62 -7.76 -2.49
CA VAL A 202 10.58 -8.88 -3.44
C VAL A 202 10.10 -10.16 -2.75
N ARG A 203 10.61 -10.46 -1.55
CA ARG A 203 10.19 -11.62 -0.77
C ARG A 203 8.71 -11.59 -0.42
N TYR A 204 8.17 -10.45 0.02
CA TYR A 204 6.75 -10.31 0.34
C TYR A 204 5.86 -10.55 -0.89
N VAL A 205 6.21 -9.96 -2.03
CA VAL A 205 5.46 -10.22 -3.29
C VAL A 205 5.55 -11.71 -3.65
N ARG A 206 6.73 -12.35 -3.53
CA ARG A 206 6.88 -13.78 -3.81
C ARG A 206 5.99 -14.65 -2.90
N LYS A 207 5.96 -14.37 -1.60
CA LYS A 207 5.11 -15.06 -0.61
C LYS A 207 3.61 -14.88 -0.94
N LEU A 208 3.20 -13.70 -1.40
CA LEU A 208 1.83 -13.47 -1.84
C LEU A 208 1.49 -14.26 -3.10
N LEU A 209 2.42 -14.33 -4.05
CA LEU A 209 2.22 -15.11 -5.27
C LEU A 209 2.08 -16.62 -5.02
N SER A 210 2.69 -17.17 -3.96
CA SER A 210 2.56 -18.61 -3.68
C SER A 210 1.18 -19.03 -3.21
N VAL A 211 0.34 -18.09 -2.76
CA VAL A 211 -1.06 -18.35 -2.36
C VAL A 211 -2.09 -17.66 -3.27
N ALA A 212 -1.63 -16.86 -4.21
CA ALA A 212 -2.51 -16.11 -5.09
C ALA A 212 -3.31 -17.03 -6.01
N GLY A 213 -4.61 -16.79 -6.04
CA GLY A 213 -5.49 -17.32 -7.07
C GLY A 213 -5.36 -16.52 -8.36
N GLU A 214 -6.25 -16.79 -9.30
CA GLU A 214 -6.13 -16.22 -10.64
C GLU A 214 -6.39 -14.72 -10.68
N GLU A 215 -7.06 -14.12 -9.69
CA GLU A 215 -7.54 -12.74 -9.77
C GLU A 215 -6.95 -11.79 -8.73
N ALA A 216 -5.95 -12.19 -7.93
CA ALA A 216 -5.42 -11.32 -6.87
C ALA A 216 -4.80 -10.02 -7.41
N VAL A 217 -4.83 -8.99 -6.57
CA VAL A 217 -4.24 -7.66 -6.84
C VAL A 217 -3.25 -7.31 -5.73
N ILE A 218 -2.06 -6.85 -6.12
CA ILE A 218 -1.03 -6.41 -5.19
C ILE A 218 -0.68 -4.94 -5.51
N VAL A 219 -0.77 -4.07 -4.51
CA VAL A 219 -0.38 -2.66 -4.58
C VAL A 219 0.88 -2.49 -3.76
N MET A 220 1.89 -1.82 -4.33
CA MET A 220 3.17 -1.52 -3.70
C MET A 220 3.32 -0.01 -3.58
N ASP A 221 3.61 0.50 -2.38
CA ASP A 221 3.96 1.92 -2.21
C ASP A 221 5.43 2.19 -2.58
N ASP A 222 5.69 3.44 -2.94
CA ASP A 222 7.01 4.03 -3.09
C ASP A 222 7.95 3.28 -4.07
N ILE A 223 7.40 2.79 -5.19
CA ILE A 223 8.15 2.04 -6.22
C ILE A 223 9.30 2.84 -6.86
N CYS A 224 9.26 4.18 -6.80
CA CYS A 224 10.33 5.07 -7.27
C CYS A 224 11.09 5.78 -6.14
N TRP A 225 10.98 5.32 -4.89
CA TRP A 225 11.59 5.99 -3.73
C TRP A 225 13.12 5.88 -3.69
N SER A 226 13.65 4.67 -3.92
CA SER A 226 15.07 4.34 -3.81
C SER A 226 15.52 3.49 -5.00
N PRO A 227 16.85 3.34 -5.27
CA PRO A 227 17.31 2.47 -6.36
C PRO A 227 16.92 1.01 -6.11
N GLU A 228 16.86 0.63 -4.84
CA GLU A 228 16.40 -0.67 -4.38
C GLU A 228 14.92 -0.91 -4.72
N MET A 229 14.04 0.05 -4.43
CA MET A 229 12.62 -0.06 -4.78
C MET A 229 12.38 -0.06 -6.29
N GLU A 230 13.14 0.75 -7.05
CA GLU A 230 13.08 0.71 -8.51
C GLU A 230 13.59 -0.63 -9.08
N LYS A 231 14.57 -1.26 -8.42
CA LYS A 231 15.04 -2.60 -8.77
C LYS A 231 13.95 -3.64 -8.46
N ALA A 232 13.32 -3.56 -7.30
CA ALA A 232 12.25 -4.47 -6.87
C ALA A 232 11.07 -4.38 -7.83
N TRP A 233 10.60 -3.17 -8.14
CA TRP A 233 9.49 -2.94 -9.06
C TRP A 233 9.79 -3.52 -10.45
N ARG A 234 10.95 -3.22 -11.03
CA ARG A 234 11.34 -3.80 -12.32
C ARG A 234 11.34 -5.32 -12.29
N GLU A 235 11.89 -5.92 -11.24
CA GLU A 235 11.91 -7.38 -11.12
C GLU A 235 10.53 -8.00 -11.03
N VAL A 236 9.68 -7.55 -10.10
CA VAL A 236 8.36 -8.16 -9.89
C VAL A 236 7.47 -8.01 -11.13
N THR A 237 7.59 -6.90 -11.86
CA THR A 237 6.85 -6.71 -13.13
C THR A 237 7.27 -7.68 -14.24
N MET A 238 8.46 -8.29 -14.16
CA MET A 238 8.93 -9.26 -15.16
C MET A 238 8.45 -10.69 -14.86
N TRP A 239 7.99 -10.99 -13.65
CA TRP A 239 7.58 -12.34 -13.27
C TRP A 239 6.37 -12.84 -14.08
N PRO A 240 6.33 -14.13 -14.48
CA PRO A 240 5.29 -14.66 -15.36
C PRO A 240 3.87 -14.61 -14.77
N GLU A 241 3.75 -14.67 -13.44
CA GLU A 241 2.51 -14.58 -12.68
C GLU A 241 1.88 -13.18 -12.78
N VAL A 242 2.70 -12.14 -12.89
CA VAL A 242 2.22 -10.76 -13.08
C VAL A 242 1.78 -10.58 -14.53
N ARG A 243 0.47 -10.52 -14.77
CA ARG A 243 -0.08 -10.39 -16.12
C ARG A 243 -0.17 -8.94 -16.55
N ALA A 244 -0.59 -8.04 -15.68
CA ALA A 244 -0.52 -6.62 -15.98
C ALA A 244 0.08 -5.85 -14.80
N SER A 245 0.74 -4.74 -15.12
CA SER A 245 1.25 -3.83 -14.10
C SER A 245 0.95 -2.38 -14.46
N VAL A 246 0.58 -1.58 -13.46
CA VAL A 246 0.33 -0.15 -13.59
C VAL A 246 1.27 0.60 -12.67
N ASP A 247 2.11 1.44 -13.25
CA ASP A 247 3.08 2.29 -12.59
C ASP A 247 2.54 3.72 -12.54
N LEU A 248 2.20 4.16 -11.33
CA LEU A 248 1.71 5.50 -11.02
C LEU A 248 2.81 6.38 -10.41
N PHE A 249 4.09 6.07 -10.69
CA PHE A 249 5.28 6.65 -10.09
C PHE A 249 5.48 6.36 -8.59
N ARG A 250 4.47 6.61 -7.76
CA ARG A 250 4.49 6.25 -6.33
C ARG A 250 3.96 4.84 -6.11
N PHE A 251 2.75 4.56 -6.56
CA PHE A 251 2.16 3.23 -6.48
C PHE A 251 2.52 2.39 -7.69
N GLY A 252 2.88 1.12 -7.45
CA GLY A 252 2.85 0.06 -8.45
C GLY A 252 1.68 -0.87 -8.17
N ILE A 253 0.93 -1.24 -9.19
CA ILE A 253 -0.23 -2.13 -9.06
C ILE A 253 -0.01 -3.34 -9.96
N LEU A 254 -0.08 -4.54 -9.40
CA LEU A 254 0.12 -5.81 -10.08
C LEU A 254 -1.23 -6.53 -10.18
N PHE A 255 -1.56 -7.01 -11.38
CA PHE A 255 -2.72 -7.83 -11.67
C PHE A 255 -2.28 -9.22 -12.11
N LEU A 256 -2.82 -10.26 -11.47
CA LEU A 256 -2.47 -11.66 -11.77
C LEU A 256 -3.48 -12.36 -12.69
N ARG A 257 -4.57 -11.66 -13.01
CA ARG A 257 -5.69 -12.09 -13.86
C ARG A 257 -5.20 -12.75 -15.16
N LYS A 258 -5.39 -14.07 -15.28
CA LYS A 258 -4.80 -14.90 -16.34
C LYS A 258 -5.26 -14.55 -17.76
N ASP A 259 -6.47 -14.03 -17.91
CA ASP A 259 -7.03 -13.56 -19.18
C ASP A 259 -6.36 -12.26 -19.68
N LEU A 260 -5.56 -11.60 -18.83
CA LEU A 260 -4.78 -10.44 -19.24
C LEU A 260 -3.50 -10.88 -19.99
N GLN A 261 -3.24 -10.16 -21.08
CA GLN A 261 -1.95 -10.21 -21.75
C GLN A 261 -0.87 -9.53 -20.91
N LYS A 262 0.37 -10.00 -21.04
CA LYS A 262 1.54 -9.42 -20.36
C LYS A 262 1.70 -7.95 -20.76
N MET A 263 1.37 -7.02 -19.87
CA MET A 263 1.42 -5.57 -20.16
C MET A 263 1.95 -4.75 -18.98
N HIS A 264 2.63 -3.63 -19.29
CA HIS A 264 3.12 -2.67 -18.32
C HIS A 264 2.71 -1.26 -18.73
N PHE A 265 1.95 -0.57 -17.88
CA PHE A 265 1.41 0.77 -18.13
C PHE A 265 2.07 1.78 -17.21
N LYS A 266 2.62 2.85 -17.77
CA LYS A 266 3.06 4.02 -17.01
C LYS A 266 2.06 5.14 -17.17
N ILE A 267 1.42 5.52 -16.06
CA ILE A 267 0.31 6.48 -16.07
C ILE A 267 0.69 7.69 -15.22
N ASN A 268 0.28 8.87 -15.70
CA ASN A 268 0.31 10.06 -14.88
C ASN A 268 -0.93 10.08 -13.99
N PHE A 269 -0.75 9.66 -12.74
CA PHE A 269 -1.74 9.88 -11.70
C PHE A 269 -1.44 11.24 -11.09
#